data_AF-A0A925RLT0-F1
#
_entry.id   AF-A0A925RLT0-F1
#
_cell.length_a   1.000
_cell.length_b   1.000
_cell.length_c   1.000
_cell.angle_alpha   90.00
_cell.angle_beta   90.00
_cell.angle_gamma   90.00
#
_symmetry.space_group_name_H-M   'P 1'
#
loop_
_entity.id
_entity.type
_entity.pdbx_description
1 polymer ?
#
loop_
_entity_poly.entity_id
_entity_poly.type
_entity_poly.pdbx_seq_one_letter_code
_entity_poly.pdbx_strand_id
1 'polypeptide(L)' 'MAQPAQNIFHALDQALAAAVATAGPSVVHVARGHGHAGTGIVWADDLVISASFHTPDRTRVGVAN' A
#
# COMPACT_ATOMS: atom_id res chain seq x y z
N MET A 1 2.13 -1.99 -37.80
CA MET A 1 2.90 -0.91 -37.13
C MET A 1 2.29 -0.73 -35.75
N ALA A 2 3.06 -0.88 -34.67
CA ALA A 2 2.51 -0.74 -33.32
C ALA A 2 1.99 0.69 -33.14
N GLN A 3 0.72 0.81 -32.73
CA GLN A 3 0.04 2.10 -32.61
C GLN A 3 0.79 2.92 -31.53
N PRO A 4 1.18 4.18 -31.76
CA PRO A 4 1.93 4.98 -30.80
C PRO A 4 1.26 5.07 -29.41
N ALA A 5 -0.07 4.99 -29.36
CA ALA A 5 -0.84 4.93 -28.12
C ALA A 5 -0.55 3.65 -27.29
N GLN A 6 -0.38 2.48 -27.93
CA GLN A 6 -0.07 1.23 -27.22
C GLN A 6 1.31 1.27 -26.55
N ASN A 7 2.28 1.96 -27.15
CA ASN A 7 3.61 2.13 -26.55
C ASN A 7 3.56 3.00 -25.29
N ILE A 8 2.68 4.01 -25.25
CA ILE A 8 2.50 4.88 -24.07
C ILE A 8 1.88 4.11 -22.91
N PHE A 9 0.81 3.35 -23.15
CA PHE A 9 0.17 2.56 -22.09
C PHE A 9 1.09 1.49 -21.53
N HIS A 10 1.88 0.84 -22.39
CA HIS A 10 2.87 -0.14 -21.94
C HIS A 10 3.94 0.50 -21.04
N ALA A 11 4.46 1.67 -21.43
CA ALA A 11 5.44 2.39 -20.63
C ALA A 11 4.88 2.84 -19.27
N LEU A 12 3.61 3.28 -19.24
CA LEU A 12 2.92 3.64 -18.00
C LEU A 12 2.73 2.42 -17.09
N ASP A 13 2.37 1.27 -17.65
CA ASP A 13 2.18 0.04 -16.88
C ASP A 13 3.50 -0.44 -16.25
N GLN A 14 4.60 -0.37 -17.01
CA GLN A 14 5.94 -0.67 -16.48
C GLN A 14 6.36 0.31 -15.38
N ALA A 15 6.09 1.61 -15.55
CA ALA A 15 6.40 2.62 -14.54
C ALA A 15 5.56 2.41 -13.26
N LEU A 16 4.29 2.05 -13.41
CA LEU A 16 3.41 1.71 -12.29
C LEU A 16 3.90 0.46 -11.56
N ALA A 17 4.25 -0.60 -12.29
CA ALA A 17 4.77 -1.83 -11.70
C ALA A 17 6.06 -1.56 -10.90
N ALA A 18 6.97 -0.73 -11.43
CA ALA A 18 8.18 -0.34 -10.73
C ALA A 18 7.89 0.48 -9.45
N ALA A 19 6.93 1.41 -9.52
CA ALA A 19 6.51 2.17 -8.35
C ALA A 19 5.88 1.29 -7.26
N VAL A 20 5.02 0.33 -7.65
CA VAL A 20 4.42 -0.64 -6.72
C VAL A 20 5.47 -1.53 -6.08
N ALA A 21 6.43 -2.04 -6.85
CA ALA A 21 7.52 -2.85 -6.32
C ALA A 21 8.39 -2.07 -5.31
N THR A 22 8.56 -0.77 -5.54
CA THR A 22 9.32 0.12 -4.63
C THR A 22 8.56 0.43 -3.35
N ALA A 23 7.26 0.68 -3.44
CA ALA A 23 6.43 1.07 -2.29
C ALA A 23 5.91 -0.11 -1.46
N GLY A 24 5.78 -1.29 -2.07
CA GLY A 24 5.21 -2.50 -1.46
C GLY A 24 5.76 -2.85 -0.08
N PRO A 25 7.08 -2.84 0.16
CA PRO A 25 7.66 -3.15 1.47
C PRO A 25 7.23 -2.22 2.60
N SER A 26 6.82 -0.98 2.29
CA SER A 26 6.35 -0.01 3.29
C SER A 26 4.86 -0.16 3.61
N VAL A 27 4.09 -0.95 2.84
CA VAL A 27 2.66 -1.11 3.04
C VAL A 27 2.39 -2.22 4.06
N VAL A 28 1.64 -1.91 5.10
CA VAL A 28 1.31 -2.86 6.17
C VAL A 28 -0.19 -3.10 6.28
N HIS A 29 -0.53 -4.33 6.66
CA HIS A 29 -1.89 -4.69 7.03
C HIS A 29 -2.13 -4.34 8.50
N VAL A 30 -3.18 -3.59 8.76
CA VAL A 30 -3.56 -3.16 10.11
C VAL A 30 -4.79 -3.96 10.54
N ALA A 31 -4.58 -4.92 11.43
CA ALA A 31 -5.66 -5.74 11.96
C ALA A 31 -6.49 -4.92 12.97
N ARG A 32 -7.82 -4.93 12.79
CA ARG A 32 -8.77 -4.31 13.73
C ARG A 32 -9.68 -5.40 14.31
N GLY A 33 -10.28 -5.13 15.47
CA GLY A 33 -11.23 -6.06 16.09
C GLY A 33 -12.46 -6.36 15.20
N HIS A 34 -13.17 -7.45 15.50
CA HIS A 34 -14.46 -7.83 14.89
C HIS A 34 -14.42 -8.07 13.36
N GLY A 35 -13.28 -8.52 12.82
CA GLY A 35 -13.15 -8.83 11.39
C GLY A 35 -12.96 -7.61 10.50
N HIS A 36 -12.80 -6.42 11.07
CA HIS A 36 -12.41 -5.23 10.33
C HIS A 36 -10.90 -5.21 10.09
N ALA A 37 -10.48 -4.67 8.97
CA ALA A 37 -9.09 -4.48 8.63
C ALA A 37 -8.86 -3.12 7.98
N GLY A 38 -7.64 -2.62 8.06
CA GLY A 38 -7.20 -1.42 7.36
C GLY A 38 -5.81 -1.60 6.77
N THR A 39 -5.33 -0.55 6.11
CA THR A 39 -3.99 -0.47 5.55
C THR A 39 -3.27 0.74 6.12
N GLY A 40 -1.94 0.65 6.17
CA GLY A 40 -1.07 1.74 6.58
C GLY A 40 0.23 1.73 5.79
N ILE A 41 0.99 2.79 5.94
CA ILE A 41 2.33 2.96 5.37
C ILE A 41 3.31 3.20 6.51
N VAL A 42 4.38 2.42 6.57
CA VAL A 42 5.50 2.62 7.49
C VAL A 42 6.20 3.92 7.11
N TRP A 43 6.25 4.88 8.04
CA TRP A 43 6.96 6.14 7.88
C TRP A 43 8.32 6.13 8.60
N ALA A 44 8.39 5.44 9.74
CA ALA A 44 9.60 5.14 10.49
C ALA A 44 9.46 3.79 11.21
N ASP A 45 10.54 3.26 11.79
CA ASP A 45 10.59 1.92 12.38
C ASP A 45 9.46 1.63 13.38
N ASP A 46 9.00 2.64 14.12
CA ASP A 46 7.94 2.56 15.11
C ASP A 46 6.68 3.38 14.76
N LEU A 47 6.61 3.93 13.54
CA LEU A 47 5.54 4.82 13.10
C LEU A 47 4.88 4.35 11.81
N VAL A 48 3.57 4.09 11.89
CA VAL A 48 2.72 3.77 10.73
C VAL A 48 1.66 4.85 10.56
N ILE A 49 1.58 5.40 9.36
CA ILE A 49 0.53 6.33 8.95
C ILE A 49 -0.61 5.52 8.33
N SER A 50 -1.82 5.67 8.86
CA SER A 50 -3.02 5.02 8.33
C SER A 50 -4.16 6.04 8.27
N ALA A 51 -5.01 5.92 7.25
CA ALA A 51 -6.27 6.66 7.20
C ALA A 51 -7.30 5.92 8.06
N SER A 52 -7.75 6.52 9.16
CA SER A 52 -8.80 5.95 10.00
C SER A 52 -9.89 6.98 10.25
N PHE A 53 -11.11 6.73 9.75
CA PHE A 53 -12.30 7.53 10.04
C PHE A 53 -13.04 7.08 11.32
N HIS A 54 -12.73 5.89 11.84
CA HIS A 54 -13.10 5.43 13.18
C HIS A 54 -12.14 4.30 13.59
N THR A 55 -11.41 4.51 14.67
CA THR A 55 -10.47 3.50 15.20
C THR A 55 -11.20 2.73 16.31
N PRO A 56 -11.50 1.44 16.15
CA PRO A 56 -12.01 0.64 17.27
C PRO A 56 -10.90 0.45 18.32
N ASP A 57 -11.28 0.32 19.60
CA ASP A 57 -10.42 0.33 20.80
C ASP A 57 -9.25 -0.67 20.82
N ARG A 58 -9.17 -1.59 19.85
CA ARG A 58 -8.07 -2.56 19.70
C ARG A 58 -7.62 -2.62 18.25
N THR A 59 -6.60 -1.83 17.93
CA THR A 59 -5.88 -1.89 16.65
C THR A 59 -4.50 -2.52 16.90
N ARG A 60 -4.14 -3.54 16.11
CA ARG A 60 -2.79 -4.13 16.12
C ARG A 60 -2.14 -3.89 14.76
N VAL A 61 -0.95 -3.30 14.77
CA VAL A 61 -0.15 -3.05 13.58
C VAL A 61 0.93 -4.13 13.52
N GLY A 62 0.91 -4.95 12.47
CA GLY A 62 1.96 -5.93 12.20
C GLY A 62 2.76 -5.48 10.97
N VAL A 63 4.05 -5.21 11.15
CA VAL A 63 4.97 -5.07 10.02
C VAL A 63 5.40 -6.48 9.63
N ALA A 64 5.05 -6.93 8.43
CA ALA A 64 5.53 -8.20 7.91
C ALA A 64 6.97 -7.99 7.42
N ASN A 65 7.92 -8.69 8.05
CA ASN A 65 9.29 -8.83 7.53
C ASN A 65 9.32 -9.82 6.36
#